data_AF-A0A951REE8-F1
#
_entry.id   AF-A0A951REE8-F1
#
_cell.length_a   1.000
_cell.length_b   1.000
_cell.length_c   1.000
_cell.angle_alpha   90.00
_cell.angle_beta   90.00
_cell.angle_gamma   90.00
#
_symmetry.space_group_name_H-M   'P 1'
#
loop_
_entity.id
_entity.type
_entity.pdbx_description
1 polymer ?
#
loop_
_entity_poly.entity_id
_entity_poly.type
_entity_poly.pdbx_seq_one_letter_code
_entity_poly.pdbx_strand_id
1 'polypeptide(L)'
;MDKQAFKEKAKKSIDDLFAKIDELELKKEKVQGDAKAKYEEKLAQLKTKRAELQQKFQHIKEASPEKLEEAKEAFNKSLDSLKDGFSKLAELIK
;
A
#
# COMPACT_ATOMS: atom_id res chain seq x y z
N MET A 1 13.60 -13.50 -9.98
CA MET A 1 13.11 -12.20 -10.51
C MET A 1 14.24 -11.19 -10.45
N ASP A 2 14.66 -10.69 -11.61
CA ASP A 2 15.66 -9.65 -11.75
C ASP A 2 15.23 -8.31 -11.11
N LYS A 3 16.21 -7.47 -10.76
CA LYS A 3 15.98 -6.16 -10.14
C LYS A 3 14.98 -5.32 -10.93
N GLN A 4 15.08 -5.34 -12.26
CA GLN A 4 14.23 -4.57 -13.15
C GLN A 4 12.78 -5.07 -13.18
N ALA A 5 12.57 -6.39 -13.34
CA ALA A 5 11.25 -6.99 -13.31
C ALA A 5 10.54 -6.76 -11.95
N PHE A 6 11.30 -6.86 -10.85
CA PHE A 6 10.76 -6.50 -9.54
C PHE A 6 10.38 -5.04 -9.46
N LYS A 7 11.21 -4.13 -10.01
CA LYS A 7 10.92 -2.70 -9.98
C LYS A 7 9.63 -2.35 -10.70
N GLU A 8 9.41 -2.91 -11.89
CA GLU A 8 8.16 -2.71 -12.63
C GLU A 8 6.96 -3.26 -11.88
N LYS A 9 7.05 -4.48 -11.34
CA LYS A 9 5.97 -5.08 -10.55
C LYS A 9 5.66 -4.27 -9.29
N ALA A 10 6.69 -3.81 -8.59
CA ALA A 10 6.56 -2.99 -7.38
C ALA A 10 5.92 -1.64 -7.70
N LYS A 11 6.38 -0.96 -8.76
CA LYS A 11 5.78 0.28 -9.25
C LYS A 11 4.30 0.09 -9.60
N LYS A 12 3.97 -0.93 -10.40
CA LYS A 12 2.59 -1.25 -10.77
C LYS A 12 1.73 -1.56 -9.55
N SER A 13 2.29 -2.24 -8.55
CA SER A 13 1.59 -2.50 -7.29
C SER A 13 1.33 -1.20 -6.53
N ILE A 14 2.29 -0.29 -6.41
CA ILE A 14 2.08 1.02 -5.76
C ILE A 14 1.02 1.84 -6.50
N ASP A 15 1.09 1.87 -7.84
CA ASP A 15 0.13 2.60 -8.68
C ASP A 15 -1.29 2.02 -8.53
N ASP A 16 -1.46 0.68 -8.53
CA ASP A 16 -2.74 -0.01 -8.25
C ASP A 16 -3.29 0.31 -6.86
N LEU A 17 -2.41 0.28 -5.85
CA LEU A 17 -2.81 0.62 -4.48
C LEU A 17 -3.24 2.07 -4.37
N PHE A 18 -2.59 2.99 -5.09
CA PHE A 18 -2.99 4.39 -5.06
C PHE A 18 -4.37 4.60 -5.63
N ALA A 19 -4.64 4.01 -6.80
CA ALA A 19 -5.97 4.05 -7.40
C ALA A 19 -7.04 3.49 -6.44
N LYS A 20 -6.74 2.37 -5.76
CA LYS A 20 -7.65 1.82 -4.75
C LYS A 20 -7.83 2.72 -3.54
N ILE A 21 -6.79 3.40 -3.04
CA ILE A 21 -6.92 4.37 -1.94
C ILE A 21 -7.85 5.50 -2.35
N ASP A 22 -7.69 6.03 -3.57
CA ASP A 22 -8.54 7.10 -4.09
C ASP A 22 -10.00 6.63 -4.21
N GLU A 23 -10.25 5.41 -4.70
CA GLU A 23 -11.59 4.83 -4.72
C GLU A 23 -12.21 4.69 -3.32
N LEU A 24 -11.42 4.27 -2.33
CA LEU A 24 -11.88 4.20 -0.95
C LEU A 24 -12.18 5.58 -0.37
N GLU A 25 -11.36 6.57 -0.70
CA GLU A 25 -11.57 7.94 -0.23
C GLU A 25 -12.90 8.52 -0.73
N LEU A 26 -13.26 8.24 -1.99
CA LEU A 26 -14.58 8.56 -2.54
C LEU A 26 -15.70 7.77 -1.84
N LYS A 27 -15.46 6.50 -1.51
CA LYS A 27 -16.43 5.67 -0.76
C LYS A 27 -16.62 6.14 0.68
N LYS A 28 -15.62 6.80 1.29
CA LYS A 28 -15.74 7.35 2.66
C LYS A 28 -16.95 8.29 2.79
N GLU A 29 -17.29 9.03 1.74
CA GLU A 29 -18.44 9.95 1.77
C GLU A 29 -19.78 9.22 1.92
N LYS A 30 -19.82 7.95 1.50
CA LYS A 30 -20.99 7.08 1.67
C LYS A 30 -21.06 6.41 3.05
N VAL A 31 -19.97 6.46 3.82
CA VAL A 31 -19.92 5.91 5.18
C VAL A 31 -20.38 6.95 6.19
N GLN A 32 -21.36 6.59 7.01
CA GLN A 32 -21.95 7.48 8.02
C GLN A 32 -21.92 6.86 9.42
N GLY A 33 -22.07 7.69 10.44
CA GLY A 33 -22.10 7.26 11.85
C GLY A 33 -20.76 6.73 12.37
N ASP A 34 -20.80 5.80 13.33
CA ASP A 34 -19.63 5.26 14.03
C ASP A 34 -18.63 4.56 13.08
N ALA A 35 -19.14 3.99 11.98
CA ALA A 35 -18.31 3.36 10.95
C ALA A 35 -17.41 4.36 10.24
N LYS A 36 -17.81 5.63 10.12
CA LYS A 36 -17.03 6.67 9.43
C LYS A 36 -15.71 6.95 10.13
N ALA A 37 -15.72 7.08 11.46
CA ALA A 37 -14.51 7.35 12.23
C ALA A 37 -13.48 6.19 12.07
N LYS A 38 -13.95 4.94 12.19
CA LYS A 38 -13.11 3.75 11.96
C LYS A 38 -12.60 3.68 10.53
N TYR A 39 -13.44 4.03 9.56
CA TYR A 39 -13.07 4.07 8.15
C TYR A 39 -11.98 5.10 7.89
N GLU A 40 -12.15 6.33 8.38
CA GLU A 40 -11.18 7.43 8.21
C GLU A 40 -9.84 7.10 8.87
N GLU A 41 -9.85 6.52 10.06
CA GLU A 41 -8.63 6.04 10.73
C GLU A 41 -7.92 4.99 9.87
N LYS A 42 -8.64 3.98 9.41
CA LYS A 42 -8.07 2.89 8.60
C LYS A 42 -7.57 3.40 7.25
N LEU A 43 -8.29 4.35 6.63
CA LEU A 43 -7.88 4.99 5.36
C LEU A 43 -6.61 5.81 5.56
N ALA A 44 -6.50 6.57 6.64
CA ALA A 44 -5.29 7.31 6.99
C ALA A 44 -4.10 6.36 7.21
N GLN A 45 -4.31 5.23 7.90
CA GLN A 45 -3.29 4.19 8.07
C GLN A 45 -2.82 3.62 6.73
N LEU A 46 -3.75 3.37 5.79
CA LEU A 46 -3.41 2.92 4.44
C LEU A 46 -2.60 3.97 3.66
N LYS A 47 -2.98 5.25 3.73
CA LYS A 47 -2.23 6.34 3.10
C LYS A 47 -0.79 6.42 3.62
N THR A 48 -0.60 6.35 4.93
CA THR A 48 0.73 6.35 5.57
C THR A 48 1.55 5.15 5.10
N LYS A 49 1.01 3.94 5.22
CA LYS A 49 1.70 2.73 4.79
C LYS A 49 2.00 2.73 3.28
N ARG A 50 1.16 3.34 2.45
CA ARG A 50 1.42 3.52 1.00
C ARG A 50 2.60 4.44 0.76
N ALA A 51 2.73 5.54 1.51
CA ALA A 51 3.90 6.40 1.46
C ALA A 51 5.17 5.66 1.91
N GLU A 52 5.10 4.88 2.99
CA GLU A 52 6.20 4.02 3.44
C GLU A 52 6.59 2.98 2.38
N LEU A 53 5.61 2.39 1.69
CA LEU A 53 5.84 1.43 0.62
C LEU A 53 6.58 2.09 -0.56
N GLN A 54 6.21 3.32 -0.90
CA GLN A 54 6.88 4.10 -1.94
C GLN A 54 8.33 4.44 -1.57
N GLN A 55 8.59 4.78 -0.30
CA GLN A 55 9.94 4.97 0.24
C GLN A 55 10.77 3.68 0.15
N LYS A 56 10.20 2.53 0.54
CA LYS A 56 10.85 1.21 0.42
C LYS A 56 11.16 0.87 -1.04
N PHE A 57 10.27 1.21 -1.96
CA PHE A 57 10.51 1.04 -3.39
C PHE A 57 11.66 1.90 -3.91
N GLN A 58 11.78 3.14 -3.41
CA GLN A 58 12.90 4.00 -3.71
C GLN A 58 14.22 3.39 -3.19
N HIS A 59 14.18 2.82 -1.99
CA HIS A 59 15.30 2.07 -1.43
C HIS A 59 15.71 0.89 -2.33
N ILE A 60 14.77 0.14 -2.91
CA ILE A 60 15.08 -0.93 -3.89
C ILE A 60 15.73 -0.38 -5.16
N LYS A 61 15.39 0.85 -5.57
CA LYS A 61 16.03 1.49 -6.72
C LYS A 61 17.50 1.75 -6.47
N GLU A 62 17.80 2.32 -5.32
CA GLU A 62 19.11 2.78 -4.89
C GLU A 62 19.97 1.66 -4.28
N ALA A 63 19.35 0.57 -3.79
CA ALA A 63 20.04 -0.53 -3.13
C ALA A 63 21.07 -1.23 -4.03
N SER A 64 22.23 -1.52 -3.46
CA SER A 64 23.25 -2.39 -4.05
C SER A 64 22.73 -3.83 -4.25
N PRO A 65 23.35 -4.64 -5.13
CA PRO A 65 22.91 -6.01 -5.40
C PRO A 65 22.77 -6.88 -4.13
N GLU A 66 23.71 -6.73 -3.21
CA GLU A 66 23.76 -7.39 -1.90
C GLU A 66 22.57 -7.04 -0.98
N LYS A 67 22.08 -5.80 -1.00
CA LYS A 67 20.94 -5.35 -0.17
C LYS A 67 19.60 -5.45 -0.91
N LEU A 68 19.63 -5.85 -2.16
CA LEU A 68 18.46 -5.86 -3.01
C LEU A 68 17.41 -6.85 -2.51
N GLU A 69 17.83 -8.04 -2.09
CA GLU A 69 16.90 -9.06 -1.57
C GLU A 69 16.21 -8.59 -0.29
N GLU A 70 16.97 -8.06 0.67
CA GLU A 70 16.40 -7.50 1.90
C GLU A 70 15.41 -6.36 1.61
N ALA A 71 15.77 -5.45 0.68
CA ALA A 71 14.89 -4.36 0.28
C ALA A 71 13.61 -4.88 -0.41
N LYS A 72 13.71 -5.93 -1.24
CA LYS A 72 12.56 -6.59 -1.87
C LYS A 72 11.65 -7.24 -0.83
N GLU A 73 12.21 -7.94 0.15
CA GLU A 73 11.45 -8.54 1.25
C GLU A 73 10.73 -7.49 2.09
N ALA A 74 11.42 -6.42 2.48
CA ALA A 74 10.83 -5.31 3.25
C ALA A 74 9.66 -4.66 2.49
N PHE A 75 9.82 -4.47 1.18
CA PHE A 75 8.75 -3.99 0.31
C PHE A 75 7.58 -4.96 0.26
N ASN A 76 7.83 -6.25 0.02
CA ASN A 76 6.76 -7.25 -0.03
C ASN A 76 5.99 -7.35 1.28
N LYS A 77 6.66 -7.36 2.44
CA LYS A 77 6.00 -7.37 3.76
C LYS A 77 5.10 -6.14 3.95
N SER A 78 5.58 -4.99 3.49
CA SER A 78 4.81 -3.73 3.59
C SER A 78 3.62 -3.72 2.64
N LEU A 79 3.80 -4.25 1.43
CA LEU A 79 2.75 -4.39 0.43
C LEU A 79 1.65 -5.33 0.93
N ASP A 80 2.04 -6.47 1.53
CA ASP A 80 1.11 -7.44 2.08
C ASP A 80 0.31 -6.85 3.25
N SER A 81 1.00 -6.15 4.16
CA SER A 81 0.37 -5.40 5.26
C SER A 81 -0.56 -4.28 4.79
N LEU A 82 -0.33 -3.74 3.59
CA LEU A 82 -1.23 -2.76 2.96
C LEU A 82 -2.47 -3.45 2.41
N LYS A 83 -2.29 -4.55 1.67
CA LYS A 83 -3.38 -5.35 1.09
C LYS A 83 -4.32 -5.89 2.16
N ASP A 84 -3.79 -6.38 3.27
CA ASP A 84 -4.59 -6.81 4.43
C ASP A 84 -5.43 -5.65 5.00
N GLY A 85 -4.83 -4.47 5.17
CA GLY A 85 -5.54 -3.28 5.61
C GLY A 85 -6.64 -2.85 4.63
N PHE A 86 -6.39 -3.00 3.32
CA PHE A 86 -7.36 -2.76 2.27
C PHE A 86 -8.55 -3.71 2.35
N SER A 87 -8.31 -5.02 2.51
CA SER A 87 -9.37 -6.01 2.67
C SER A 87 -10.23 -5.68 3.88
N LYS A 88 -9.61 -5.42 5.03
CA LYS A 88 -10.32 -5.03 6.26
C LYS A 88 -11.15 -3.78 6.10
N LEU A 89 -10.61 -2.78 5.42
CA LEU A 89 -11.32 -1.52 5.18
C LEU A 89 -12.47 -1.73 4.18
N ALA A 90 -12.27 -2.53 3.13
CA ALA A 90 -13.33 -2.90 2.19
C ALA A 90 -14.46 -3.70 2.85
N GLU A 91 -14.18 -4.48 3.90
CA GLU A 91 -15.20 -5.16 4.70
C GLU A 91 -16.04 -4.20 5.54
N LEU A 92 -15.53 -3.03 5.92
CA LEU A 92 -16.30 -2.01 6.66
C LEU A 92 -17.35 -1.26 5.83
N ILE A 93 -17.26 -1.35 4.51
CA ILE A 93 -18.16 -0.71 3.52
C ILE A 93 -19.01 -1.72 2.75
N LYS A 94 -18.84 -3.01 3.01
CA LYS A 94 -19.62 -4.09 2.39
C LYS A 94 -20.94 -4.26 3.12
#